data_AF-A0A5R8MGZ5-F1
#
_entry.id   AF-A0A5R8MGZ5-F1
#
_cell.length_a   1.000
_cell.length_b   1.000
_cell.length_c   1.000
_cell.angle_alpha   90.00
_cell.angle_beta   90.00
_cell.angle_gamma   90.00
#
_symmetry.space_group_name_H-M   'P 1'
#
loop_
_entity.id
_entity.type
_entity.pdbx_description
1 polymer ?
#
loop_
_entity_poly.entity_id
_entity_poly.type
_entity_poly.pdbx_seq_one_letter_code
_entity_poly.pdbx_strand_id
1 'polypeptide(L)' 'PPPPDRPGHGLLGMRERVSMLAGELTAGVRQDGGYAVTVRLPLGGREVR' A
#
# COMPACT_ATOMS: atom_id res chain seq x y z
N PRO A 1 12.25 -29.44 -2.20
CA PRO A 1 11.03 -28.68 -1.83
C PRO A 1 11.17 -27.26 -2.39
N PRO A 2 10.10 -26.62 -2.91
CA PRO A 2 10.15 -25.20 -3.21
C PRO A 2 10.46 -24.43 -1.91
N PRO A 3 11.14 -23.27 -1.99
CA PRO A 3 11.40 -22.46 -0.80
C PRO A 3 10.05 -22.11 -0.14
N PRO A 4 9.98 -22.07 1.20
CA PRO A 4 8.77 -21.64 1.88
C PRO A 4 8.37 -20.27 1.36
N ASP A 5 7.07 -20.08 1.11
CA ASP A 5 6.49 -18.82 0.67
C ASP A 5 6.92 -17.73 1.66
N ARG A 6 7.97 -16.98 1.32
CA ARG A 6 8.37 -15.82 2.13
C ARG A 6 7.16 -14.89 2.14
N PRO A 7 6.73 -14.40 3.32
CA PRO A 7 5.68 -13.41 3.38
C PRO A 7 6.02 -12.24 2.45
N GLY A 8 5.15 -11.96 1.49
CA GLY A 8 5.39 -10.88 0.54
C GLY A 8 5.32 -9.52 1.24
N HIS A 9 6.37 -8.70 1.12
CA HIS A 9 6.44 -7.37 1.75
C HIS A 9 5.65 -6.28 0.99
N GLY A 10 4.91 -6.64 -0.07
CA GLY A 10 4.26 -5.69 -0.96
C GLY A 10 3.31 -4.72 -0.24
N LEU A 11 2.24 -5.24 0.37
CA LEU A 11 1.23 -4.41 1.05
C LEU A 11 1.77 -3.74 2.31
N LEU A 12 2.60 -4.44 3.09
CA LEU A 12 3.24 -3.86 4.27
C LEU A 12 4.10 -2.64 3.88
N GLY A 13 5.01 -2.83 2.93
CA GLY A 13 5.88 -1.75 2.46
C GLY A 13 5.10 -0.62 1.77
N MET A 14 3.98 -0.91 1.10
CA MET A 14 3.13 0.15 0.55
C MET A 14 2.47 0.96 1.67
N ARG A 15 1.94 0.33 2.72
CA ARG A 15 1.34 1.04 3.87
C ARG A 15 2.35 1.94 4.55
N GLU A 16 3.56 1.43 4.82
CA GLU A 16 4.66 2.21 5.40
C GLU A 16 4.93 3.49 4.60
N ARG A 17 5.10 3.36 3.27
CA ARG A 17 5.38 4.51 2.39
C ARG A 17 4.20 5.49 2.32
N VAL A 18 2.97 5.01 2.28
CA VAL A 18 1.78 5.87 2.24
C VAL A 18 1.64 6.65 3.55
N SER A 19 1.88 6.00 4.69
CA SER A 19 1.89 6.66 6.00
C SER A 19 2.98 7.72 6.12
N MET A 20 4.18 7.49 5.56
CA MET A 20 5.25 8.51 5.52
C MET A 20 4.86 9.79 4.79
N LEU A 21 3.92 9.71 3.86
CA LEU A 21 3.38 10.84 3.09
C LEU A 21 2.06 11.38 3.68
N ALA A 22 1.71 10.99 4.91
CA ALA A 22 0.44 11.32 5.56
C ALA A 22 -0.78 10.95 4.70
N GLY A 23 -0.66 9.84 3.96
CA GLY A 23 -1.72 9.31 3.12
C GLY A 23 -2.47 8.14 3.75
N GLU A 24 -3.49 7.68 3.02
CA GLU A 24 -4.32 6.53 3.38
C GLU A 24 -4.25 5.45 2.29
N LEU A 25 -4.19 4.17 2.69
CA LEU A 25 -4.16 3.02 1.79
C LEU A 25 -5.28 2.03 2.15
N THR A 26 -6.08 1.69 1.14
CA THR A 26 -7.04 0.59 1.18
C THR A 26 -6.60 -0.49 0.20
N ALA A 27 -6.66 -1.75 0.61
CA ALA A 27 -6.37 -2.88 -0.27
C ALA A 27 -7.33 -4.03 0.04
N GLY A 28 -7.92 -4.61 -0.99
CA GLY A 28 -8.90 -5.67 -0.84
C GLY A 28 -9.54 -6.10 -2.15
N VAL A 29 -10.38 -7.13 -2.04
CA VAL A 29 -11.23 -7.59 -3.14
C VAL A 29 -12.27 -6.54 -3.48
N ARG A 30 -12.54 -6.36 -4.78
CA ARG A 30 -13.61 -5.46 -5.23
C ARG A 30 -14.93 -6.20 -5.36
N GLN A 31 -16.03 -5.46 -5.28
CA GLN A 31 -17.39 -6.01 -5.43
C GLN A 31 -17.65 -6.60 -6.83
N ASP A 32 -17.03 -6.02 -7.86
CA ASP A 32 -17.08 -6.48 -9.25
C ASP A 32 -16.03 -7.55 -9.59
N GLY A 33 -15.30 -8.03 -8.57
CA GLY A 33 -14.23 -9.01 -8.71
C GLY A 33 -12.84 -8.39 -8.85
N GLY A 34 -11.83 -9.25 -8.74
CA GLY A 34 -10.43 -8.83 -8.73
C GLY A 34 -9.98 -8.17 -7.42
N TYR A 35 -8.77 -7.62 -7.45
CA TYR A 35 -8.11 -7.02 -6.29
C TYR A 35 -7.72 -5.58 -6.61
N ALA A 36 -8.03 -4.66 -5.70
CA ALA A 36 -7.63 -3.26 -5.80
C ALA A 36 -6.72 -2.86 -4.66
N VAL A 37 -5.79 -1.96 -4.99
CA VAL A 37 -5.06 -1.13 -4.04
C VAL A 37 -5.37 0.32 -4.40
N THR A 38 -5.88 1.08 -3.44
CA THR A 38 -6.26 2.49 -3.61
C THR A 38 -5.51 3.33 -2.59
N VAL A 39 -4.97 4.46 -3.03
CA VAL A 39 -4.20 5.38 -2.18
C VAL A 39 -4.77 6.78 -2.31
N ARG A 40 -4.88 7.50 -1.18
CA ARG A 40 -5.19 8.92 -1.12
C ARG A 40 -3.99 9.65 -0.52
N LEU A 41 -3.47 10.65 -1.22
CA LEU A 41 -2.32 11.45 -0.78
C LEU A 41 -2.70 12.93 -0.72
N PRO A 42 -2.18 13.69 0.28
CA PRO A 42 -2.25 15.14 0.28
C PRO A 42 -1.54 15.74 -0.95
N LEU A 43 -2.18 16.71 -1.61
CA LEU A 43 -1.56 17.48 -2.68
C LEU A 43 -0.67 18.56 -2.04
N GLY A 44 0.63 18.52 -2.33
CA GLY A 44 1.64 19.41 -1.75
C GLY A 44 2.82 18.68 -1.12
N GLY A 45 2.69 17.38 -0.85
CA GLY A 45 3.73 16.59 -0.20
C GLY A 45 4.11 17.15 1.18
N ARG A 46 4.91 16.39 1.94
CA ARG A 46 5.61 16.96 3.09
C ARG A 46 6.90 17.57 2.54
N GLU A 47 6.95 18.89 2.44
CA GLU A 47 8.21 19.58 2.17
C GLU A 47 9.19 19.23 3.30
N VAL A 48 10.20 18.43 2.99
CA VAL A 48 11.28 18.13 3.92
C VAL A 48 12.18 19.35 3.87
N ARG A 49 12.05 20.23 4.86
CA ARG A 49 13.06 21.25 5.15
C ARG A 49 14.35 20.60 5.60
#